data_AF-A0A1V5BE17-F1
#
_entry.id   AF-A0A1V5BE17-F1
#
_cell.length_a   1.000
_cell.length_b   1.000
_cell.length_c   1.000
_cell.angle_alpha   90.00
_cell.angle_beta   90.00
_cell.angle_gamma   90.00
#
_symmetry.space_group_name_H-M   'P 1'
#
loop_
_entity.id
_entity.type
_entity.pdbx_description
1 polymer ?
#
loop_
_entity_poly.entity_id
_entity_poly.type
_entity_poly.pdbx_seq_one_letter_code
_entity_poly.pdbx_strand_id
1 'polypeptide(L)'
;MICSRCGLCCINLDILVIKTRSIRPDGTLDPGDPESMIRKPAGERCPHLAFAGEVAICAIHDLPCYRGTPCDLFDQFGPEDGICILGSYFKSSGSAEL
;
A
#
# COMPACT_ATOMS: atom_id res chain seq x y z
N MET A 1 0.03 10.86 0.85
CA MET A 1 -0.87 11.20 -0.26
C MET A 1 -2.22 10.50 -0.11
N ILE A 2 -3.23 10.97 -0.85
CA ILE A 2 -4.38 10.15 -1.22
C ILE A 2 -3.83 8.88 -1.88
N CYS A 3 -4.13 7.71 -1.32
CA CYS A 3 -3.86 6.46 -1.99
C CYS A 3 -4.77 6.41 -3.21
N SER A 4 -4.22 6.62 -4.41
CA SER A 4 -4.95 6.52 -5.69
C SER A 4 -5.53 5.12 -5.96
N ARG A 5 -5.45 4.20 -5.00
CA ARG A 5 -5.67 2.75 -5.18
C ARG A 5 -6.64 2.14 -4.17
N CYS A 6 -7.62 2.94 -3.74
CA CYS A 6 -8.82 2.49 -3.03
C CYS A 6 -8.61 1.64 -1.75
N GLY A 7 -7.38 1.49 -1.26
CA GLY A 7 -7.00 0.67 -0.10
C GLY A 7 -7.06 -0.85 -0.32
N LEU A 8 -7.63 -1.34 -1.42
CA LEU A 8 -7.93 -2.77 -1.58
C LEU A 8 -6.70 -3.65 -1.77
N CYS A 9 -5.62 -3.18 -2.39
CA CYS A 9 -4.37 -3.92 -2.45
C CYS A 9 -3.77 -4.12 -1.04
N CYS A 10 -3.84 -3.09 -0.20
CA CYS A 10 -3.37 -3.10 1.19
C CYS A 10 -4.22 -3.99 2.10
N ILE A 11 -5.42 -4.41 1.67
CA ILE A 11 -6.30 -5.33 2.41
C ILE A 11 -6.16 -6.75 1.84
N ASN A 12 -6.17 -6.92 0.53
CA ASN A 12 -6.37 -8.23 -0.10
C ASN A 12 -5.09 -8.96 -0.50
N LEU A 13 -3.94 -8.28 -0.57
CA LEU A 13 -2.69 -8.94 -0.94
C LEU A 13 -1.91 -9.43 0.29
N ASP A 14 -1.23 -10.58 0.12
CA ASP A 14 -0.15 -11.04 1.00
C ASP A 14 1.15 -10.39 0.53
N ILE A 15 1.69 -9.46 1.32
CA ILE A 15 2.82 -8.61 0.94
C ILE A 15 3.78 -8.38 2.11
N LEU A 16 5.03 -8.07 1.78
CA LEU A 16 5.96 -7.47 2.74
C LEU A 16 5.78 -5.95 2.73
N VAL A 17 5.72 -5.37 3.93
CA VAL A 17 5.56 -3.94 4.14
C VAL A 17 6.69 -3.45 5.04
N ILE A 18 7.26 -2.28 4.74
CA ILE A 18 8.33 -1.70 5.54
C ILE A 18 7.77 -1.23 6.89
N LYS A 19 8.47 -1.43 8.01
CA LYS A 19 8.09 -0.84 9.30
C LYS A 19 8.46 0.63 9.32
N THR A 20 7.56 1.50 9.81
CA THR A 20 7.82 2.95 9.88
C THR A 20 9.03 3.31 10.72
N ARG A 21 9.35 2.54 11.77
CA ARG A 21 10.56 2.72 12.59
C ARG A 21 11.86 2.58 11.79
N SER A 22 11.81 1.85 10.67
CA SER A 22 12.96 1.53 9.82
C SER A 22 13.10 2.56 8.69
N ILE A 23 12.24 3.58 8.67
CA ILE A 23 12.28 4.66 7.69
C ILE A 23 12.99 5.84 8.34
N ARG A 24 14.06 6.30 7.69
CA ARG A 24 14.85 7.45 8.13
C ARG A 24 14.09 8.76 7.89
N PRO A 25 14.49 9.88 8.51
CA PRO A 25 13.85 11.17 8.30
C PRO A 25 13.85 11.65 6.83
N ASP A 26 14.81 11.18 6.02
CA ASP A 26 14.88 11.47 4.58
C ASP A 26 13.98 10.54 3.73
N GLY A 27 13.22 9.66 4.37
CA GLY A 27 12.33 8.69 3.72
C GLY A 27 13.05 7.51 3.07
N THR A 28 14.37 7.34 3.30
CA THR A 28 15.11 6.14 2.90
C THR A 28 14.98 5.03 3.94
N LEU A 29 15.27 3.79 3.55
CA LEU A 29 15.27 2.65 4.45
C LEU A 29 16.54 2.67 5.30
N ASP A 30 16.45 2.30 6.58
CA ASP A 30 17.62 2.08 7.41
C ASP A 30 18.28 0.72 7.10
N PRO A 31 19.45 0.66 6.44
CA PRO A 31 20.19 -0.57 6.21
C PRO A 31 20.64 -1.28 7.50
N GLY A 32 20.62 -0.58 8.65
CA GLY A 32 20.99 -1.16 9.95
C GLY A 32 19.88 -1.98 10.61
N ASP A 33 18.64 -1.94 10.09
CA ASP A 33 17.51 -2.67 10.67
C ASP A 33 17.25 -3.99 9.91
N PRO A 34 17.71 -5.14 10.44
CA PRO A 34 17.47 -6.44 9.82
C PRO A 34 15.99 -6.86 9.88
N GLU A 35 15.19 -6.19 10.72
CA GLU A 35 13.75 -6.43 10.85
C GLU A 35 12.92 -5.32 10.21
N SER A 36 13.42 -4.73 9.13
CA SER A 36 12.79 -3.58 8.48
C SER A 36 11.46 -3.87 7.79
N MET A 37 11.09 -5.15 7.67
CA MET A 37 9.83 -5.56 7.03
C MET A 37 8.92 -6.33 7.99
N ILE A 38 7.62 -6.21 7.73
CA ILE A 38 6.54 -6.99 8.32
C ILE A 38 5.84 -7.73 7.19
N ARG A 39 5.60 -9.03 7.39
CA ARG A 39 4.66 -9.76 6.54
C ARG A 39 3.25 -9.37 6.91
N LYS A 40 2.48 -8.97 5.91
CA LYS A 40 1.07 -8.63 6.01
C LYS A 40 0.28 -9.68 5.21
N PRO A 41 -0.44 -10.60 5.87
CA PRO A 41 -1.26 -11.61 5.19
C PRO A 41 -2.43 -10.98 4.43
N ALA A 42 -2.91 -11.64 3.37
CA ALA A 42 -4.17 -11.27 2.71
C ALA A 42 -5.35 -11.25 3.71
N GLY A 43 -6.26 -10.29 3.55
CA GLY A 43 -7.41 -10.06 4.43
C GLY A 43 -7.11 -9.17 5.64
N GLU A 44 -5.85 -9.10 6.10
CA GLU A 44 -5.49 -8.16 7.17
C GLU A 44 -5.36 -6.73 6.65
N ARG A 45 -5.47 -5.72 7.53
CA ARG A 45 -5.26 -4.32 7.13
C ARG A 45 -3.78 -3.98 7.23
N CYS A 46 -3.19 -3.43 6.17
CA CYS A 46 -1.85 -2.85 6.24
C CYS A 46 -1.77 -1.77 7.34
N PRO A 47 -0.70 -1.74 8.16
CA PRO A 47 -0.56 -0.74 9.23
C PRO A 47 -0.41 0.70 8.71
N HIS A 48 0.01 0.88 7.46
CA HIS A 48 0.15 2.22 6.84
C HIS A 48 -1.12 2.71 6.15
N LEU A 49 -2.16 1.87 6.09
CA LEU A 49 -3.44 2.21 5.49
C LEU A 49 -4.32 2.92 6.52
N ALA A 50 -4.76 4.12 6.17
CA ALA A 50 -5.81 4.86 6.84
C ALA A 50 -6.93 5.19 5.84
N PHE A 51 -8.12 5.54 6.36
CA PHE A 51 -9.25 6.00 5.57
C PHE A 51 -9.73 7.35 6.08
N ALA A 52 -9.98 8.28 5.16
CA ALA A 52 -10.63 9.56 5.41
C ALA A 52 -11.91 9.61 4.57
N GLY A 53 -13.01 9.12 5.15
CA GLY A 53 -14.22 8.80 4.38
C GLY A 53 -13.93 7.68 3.38
N GLU A 54 -14.33 7.87 2.12
CA GLU A 54 -14.10 6.92 1.02
C GLU A 54 -12.66 6.94 0.48
N VAL A 55 -11.82 7.84 0.98
CA VAL A 55 -10.46 8.03 0.49
C VAL A 55 -9.49 7.20 1.30
N ALA A 56 -8.86 6.22 0.67
CA ALA A 56 -7.72 5.51 1.24
C ALA A 56 -6.48 6.41 1.27
N ILE A 57 -5.66 6.30 2.31
CA ILE A 57 -4.43 7.07 2.50
C ILE A 57 -3.33 6.10 2.93
N CYS A 58 -2.17 6.17 2.26
CA CYS A 58 -0.98 5.44 2.68
C CYS A 58 0.06 6.41 3.25
N ALA A 59 0.64 6.06 4.40
CA ALA A 59 1.64 6.90 5.07
C ALA A 59 3.03 6.86 4.41
N ILE A 60 3.33 5.85 3.58
CA ILE A 60 4.70 5.59 3.11
C ILE A 60 4.87 5.44 1.60
N HIS A 61 3.79 5.45 0.80
CA HIS A 61 3.88 5.28 -0.66
C HIS A 61 4.72 6.35 -1.35
N ASP A 62 4.75 7.55 -0.79
CA ASP A 62 5.41 8.71 -1.39
C ASP A 62 6.91 8.75 -1.04
N LEU A 63 7.36 7.83 -0.17
CA LEU A 63 8.70 7.85 0.39
C LEU A 63 9.70 7.14 -0.53
N PRO A 64 10.95 7.64 -0.64
CA PRO A 64 12.00 7.02 -1.46
C PRO A 64 12.20 5.53 -1.25
N CYS A 65 12.10 5.05 -0.01
CA CYS A 65 12.27 3.63 0.34
C CYS A 65 11.22 2.71 -0.31
N TYR A 66 10.10 3.28 -0.76
CA TYR A 66 9.00 2.52 -1.34
C TYR A 66 9.15 2.34 -2.86
N ARG A 67 10.01 3.14 -3.51
CA ARG A 67 10.27 3.05 -4.95
C ARG A 67 10.78 1.67 -5.34
N GLY A 68 10.23 1.10 -6.41
CA GLY A 68 10.55 -0.23 -6.90
C GLY A 68 9.93 -1.39 -6.11
N THR A 69 9.19 -1.14 -5.03
CA THR A 69 8.43 -2.20 -4.35
C THR A 69 7.28 -2.66 -5.24
N PRO A 70 6.74 -3.89 -5.08
CA PRO A 70 5.57 -4.33 -5.84
C PRO A 70 4.42 -3.32 -5.74
N CYS A 71 4.20 -2.74 -4.56
CA CYS A 71 3.18 -1.74 -4.36
C CYS A 71 3.49 -0.40 -5.04
N ASP A 72 4.76 0.00 -5.22
CA ASP A 72 5.11 1.13 -6.09
C ASP A 72 4.85 0.81 -7.56
N LEU A 73 5.31 -0.36 -8.01
CA LEU A 73 5.21 -0.84 -9.41
C LEU A 73 3.78 -1.13 -9.89
N PHE A 74 2.81 -1.35 -8.99
CA PHE A 74 1.39 -1.46 -9.33
C PHE A 74 0.77 -0.10 -9.72
N ASP A 75 1.56 0.83 -10.25
CA ASP A 75 1.12 2.15 -10.64
C ASP A 75 0.08 2.06 -11.74
N GLN A 76 -1.13 2.51 -11.42
CA GLN A 76 -2.17 2.69 -12.41
C GLN A 76 -1.93 4.04 -13.04
N PHE A 77 -1.75 4.01 -14.34
CA PHE A 77 -1.25 5.09 -15.17
C PHE A 77 -2.05 6.39 -15.00
N GLY A 78 -1.45 7.36 -14.31
CA GLY A 78 -1.80 8.78 -14.43
C GLY A 78 -3.10 9.26 -13.76
N PRO A 79 -3.23 10.59 -13.56
CA PRO A 79 -4.41 11.23 -12.97
C PRO A 79 -5.67 11.16 -13.86
N GLU A 80 -5.57 10.55 -15.04
CA GLU A 80 -6.64 10.43 -16.04
C GLU A 80 -7.55 9.20 -15.82
N ASP A 81 -7.13 8.20 -15.03
CA ASP A 81 -7.81 6.89 -14.90
C ASP A 81 -8.61 6.77 -13.59
N GLY A 82 -9.85 7.27 -13.61
CA GLY A 82 -10.75 7.39 -12.45
C GLY A 82 -11.25 6.09 -11.78
N ILE A 83 -10.70 4.91 -12.06
CA ILE A 83 -11.14 3.63 -11.46
C ILE A 83 -9.97 2.72 -11.09
N CYS A 84 -9.91 2.35 -9.81
CA CYS A 84 -9.00 1.36 -9.23
C CYS A 84 -9.20 -0.04 -9.88
N ILE A 85 -8.43 -0.42 -10.92
CA ILE A 85 -8.59 -1.73 -11.62
C ILE A 85 -8.36 -2.91 -10.66
N LEU A 86 -7.34 -2.84 -9.81
CA LEU A 86 -7.10 -3.83 -8.74
C LEU A 86 -8.32 -3.93 -7.80
N GLY A 87 -8.87 -2.78 -7.41
CA GLY A 87 -10.07 -2.75 -6.60
C GLY A 87 -11.27 -3.39 -7.27
N SER A 88 -11.44 -3.12 -8.57
CA SER A 88 -12.51 -3.71 -9.39
C SER A 88 -12.33 -5.22 -9.52
N TYR A 89 -11.10 -5.69 -9.69
CA TYR A 89 -10.77 -7.13 -9.69
C TYR A 89 -11.19 -7.78 -8.37
N PHE A 90 -10.79 -7.24 -7.21
CA PHE A 90 -11.16 -7.81 -5.90
C PHE A 90 -12.67 -7.77 -5.62
N LYS A 91 -13.37 -6.72 -6.05
CA LYS A 91 -14.84 -6.64 -5.94
C LYS A 91 -15.54 -7.67 -6.83
N SER A 92 -15.07 -7.86 -8.06
CA SER A 92 -15.65 -8.80 -9.04
C SER A 92 -15.38 -10.29 -8.73
N SER A 93 -14.31 -10.58 -8.01
CA SER A 93 -13.89 -11.95 -7.65
C SER A 93 -14.51 -12.46 -6.35
N GLY A 94 -15.50 -11.75 -5.78
CA GLY A 94 -16.19 -12.16 -4.56
C GLY A 94 -15.33 -12.10 -3.28
N SER A 95 -14.15 -11.48 -3.33
CA SER A 95 -13.30 -11.27 -2.15
C SER A 95 -13.69 -10.01 -1.35
N ALA A 96 -14.80 -9.37 -1.70
CA ALA A 96 -15.34 -8.20 -1.01
C ALA A 96 -16.62 -8.56 -0.25
N GLU A 97 -16.49 -9.36 0.80
CA GLU A 97 -17.43 -9.30 1.93
C GLU A 97 -16.63 -8.90 3.18
N LEU A 98 -16.46 -7.59 3.35
CA LEU A 98 -16.08 -6.93 4.61
C LEU A 98 -16.81 -5.59 4.71
#